data_AF-A0A6L7LM80-F1
#
_entry.id   AF-A0A6L7LM80-F1
#
_cell.length_a   1.000
_cell.length_b   1.000
_cell.length_c   1.000
_cell.angle_alpha   90.00
_cell.angle_beta   90.00
_cell.angle_gamma   90.00
#
_symmetry.space_group_name_H-M   'P 1'
#
loop_
_entity.id
_entity.type
_entity.pdbx_description
1 polymer ?
#
loop_
_entity_poly.entity_id
_entity_poly.type
_entity_poly.pdbx_seq_one_letter_code
_entity_poly.pdbx_strand_id
1 'polypeptide(L)'
;MMISVPLLSQACNVARFIAASLRNGTVRYYVGDLPGFYKALNAAGVAYVVLQWSERVPMTPGTEQMKADDIDHLVADRDMRRVMSIAACHPGPVKTDYYSVGGRRGSSYKSLPYYMPKLAQRILDARMLDPRGFFRPSPRDEFFAFAYHLCYHKGLSSGLEGGLPACPPTNQTMAPYEAELRRLAVTAEFDSLPEPPTLSSLHDMLHVYGWAIPADLMTRWPKRHAFLDALLSREAKRAQPLIDAAQGHTIFVLREDCDTTELEQLALSMIAERFVILRILRLDSAMRDRLVARTRGGSWVEKRRGVVAPTVVVICRDAEAPGPIPVKMSAEKVTRRYPHLSNTDLLIKRNIRDAVNAAAGPRQRRVVIHATDNAFECAEVFLALFEKRALSEMQAILGCRVARTTVLQGRGP
;
A
#
# COMPACT_ATOMS: atom_id res chain seq x y z
N MET A 1 12.15 45.50 -9.58
CA MET A 1 11.07 44.91 -8.74
C MET A 1 11.69 43.76 -7.96
N MET A 2 12.09 43.98 -6.69
CA MET A 2 12.64 42.91 -5.84
C MET A 2 11.48 42.00 -5.44
N ILE A 3 11.38 40.83 -6.08
CA ILE A 3 10.49 39.78 -5.59
C ILE A 3 11.05 39.35 -4.23
N SER A 4 10.29 39.55 -3.15
CA SER A 4 10.71 39.14 -1.82
C SER A 4 11.12 37.66 -1.82
N VAL A 5 12.21 37.30 -1.12
CA VAL A 5 12.75 35.93 -1.05
C VAL A 5 11.67 34.85 -0.77
N PRO A 6 10.65 35.09 0.09
CA PRO A 6 9.57 34.13 0.31
C PRO A 6 8.72 33.84 -0.94
N LEU A 7 8.41 34.87 -1.75
CA LEU A 7 7.61 34.72 -2.97
C LEU A 7 8.34 33.88 -4.04
N LEU A 8 9.65 34.09 -4.20
CA LEU A 8 10.46 33.30 -5.14
C LEU A 8 10.59 31.85 -4.67
N SER A 9 10.87 31.64 -3.38
CA SER A 9 10.95 30.30 -2.78
C SER A 9 9.63 29.53 -2.91
N GLN A 10 8.50 30.22 -2.69
CA GLN A 10 7.17 29.64 -2.84
C GLN A 10 6.90 29.23 -4.29
N ALA A 11 7.22 30.08 -5.26
CA ALA A 11 7.09 29.74 -6.68
C ALA A 11 7.94 28.51 -7.05
N CYS A 12 9.19 28.45 -6.59
CA CYS A 12 10.06 27.28 -6.79
C CYS A 12 9.48 26.00 -6.17
N ASN A 13 8.94 26.07 -4.93
CA ASN A 13 8.36 24.90 -4.27
C ASN A 13 7.06 24.43 -4.93
N VAL A 14 6.25 25.35 -5.46
CA VAL A 14 5.08 25.02 -6.30
C VAL A 14 5.54 24.30 -7.57
N ALA A 15 6.56 24.80 -8.26
CA ALA A 15 7.10 24.15 -9.45
C ALA A 15 7.63 22.75 -9.15
N ARG A 16 8.35 22.56 -8.03
CA ARG A 16 8.81 21.24 -7.56
C ARG A 16 7.64 20.29 -7.28
N PHE A 17 6.60 20.77 -6.61
CA PHE A 17 5.41 19.97 -6.31
C PHE A 17 4.67 19.54 -7.58
N ILE A 18 4.51 20.45 -8.55
CA ILE A 18 3.91 20.15 -9.87
C ILE A 18 4.77 19.13 -10.62
N ALA A 19 6.09 19.32 -10.69
CA ALA A 19 7.00 18.41 -11.36
C ALA A 19 6.96 16.99 -10.74
N ALA A 20 6.99 16.89 -9.42
CA ALA A 20 6.85 15.61 -8.71
C ALA A 20 5.48 14.97 -8.97
N SER A 21 4.42 15.78 -8.99
CA SER A 21 3.05 15.35 -9.30
C SER A 21 2.89 14.78 -10.70
N LEU A 22 3.56 15.37 -11.69
CA LEU A 22 3.54 14.91 -13.09
C LEU A 22 4.33 13.61 -13.26
N ARG A 23 5.40 13.41 -12.47
CA ARG A 23 6.23 12.20 -12.50
C ARG A 23 5.72 11.07 -11.61
N ASN A 24 4.61 11.27 -10.88
CA ASN A 24 4.14 10.36 -9.83
C ASN A 24 5.27 10.00 -8.85
N GLY A 25 6.05 11.00 -8.45
CA GLY A 25 7.17 10.86 -7.53
C GLY A 25 6.95 11.60 -6.21
N THR A 26 7.99 11.58 -5.38
CA THR A 26 8.06 12.31 -4.12
C THR A 26 8.58 13.71 -4.35
N VAL A 27 7.96 14.70 -3.69
CA VAL A 27 8.45 16.07 -3.69
C VAL A 27 9.61 16.20 -2.71
N ARG A 28 10.63 16.92 -3.17
CA ARG A 28 11.81 17.28 -2.38
C ARG A 28 11.83 18.78 -2.16
N TYR A 29 12.00 19.19 -0.91
CA TYR A 29 12.29 20.58 -0.55
C TYR A 29 13.67 20.71 0.08
N TYR A 30 14.21 21.90 -0.03
CA TYR A 30 15.52 22.28 0.48
C TYR A 30 15.31 23.25 1.63
N VAL A 31 15.50 22.76 2.85
CA VAL A 31 15.09 23.44 4.09
C VAL A 31 16.34 23.78 4.92
N GLY A 32 16.31 24.94 5.57
CA GLY A 32 17.29 25.36 6.58
C GLY A 32 16.57 25.88 7.80
N ASP A 33 17.30 26.11 8.90
CA ASP A 33 16.67 26.37 10.20
C ASP A 33 15.61 25.29 10.49
N LEU A 34 16.04 24.03 10.49
CA LEU A 34 15.15 22.90 10.78
C LEU A 34 14.42 23.05 12.12
N PRO A 35 15.04 23.56 13.21
CA PRO A 35 14.30 23.84 14.43
C PRO A 35 13.13 24.81 14.21
N GLY A 36 13.34 25.92 13.51
CA GLY A 36 12.28 26.86 13.16
C GLY A 36 11.22 26.27 12.22
N PHE A 37 11.64 25.48 11.24
CA PHE A 37 10.75 24.76 10.32
C PHE A 37 9.82 23.79 11.08
N TYR A 38 10.36 22.94 11.94
CA TYR A 38 9.56 22.00 12.73
C TYR A 38 8.66 22.73 13.73
N LYS A 39 9.14 23.81 14.35
CA LYS A 39 8.29 24.68 15.18
C LYS A 39 7.11 25.24 14.40
N ALA A 40 7.32 25.66 13.15
CA ALA A 40 6.25 26.16 12.28
C ALA A 40 5.26 25.04 11.87
N LEU A 41 5.75 23.84 11.56
CA LEU A 41 4.88 22.67 11.32
C LEU A 41 3.99 22.36 12.52
N ASN A 42 4.58 22.35 13.72
CA ASN A 42 3.87 22.08 14.98
C ASN A 42 2.81 23.15 15.24
N ALA A 43 3.17 24.43 15.10
CA ALA A 43 2.23 25.55 15.30
C ALA A 43 1.07 25.53 14.30
N ALA A 44 1.30 25.05 13.07
CA ALA A 44 0.27 24.89 12.05
C ALA A 44 -0.56 23.61 12.21
N GLY A 45 -0.29 22.78 13.22
CA GLY A 45 -0.99 21.52 13.46
C GLY A 45 -0.81 20.49 12.35
N VAL A 46 0.32 20.52 11.64
CA VAL A 46 0.62 19.55 10.58
C VAL A 46 0.84 18.17 11.20
N ALA A 47 0.14 17.15 10.70
CA ALA A 47 0.39 15.77 11.09
C ALA A 47 1.54 15.19 10.26
N TYR A 48 2.73 15.11 10.86
CA TYR A 48 3.93 14.55 10.23
C TYR A 48 4.78 13.73 11.20
N VAL A 49 5.71 12.94 10.66
CA VAL A 49 6.86 12.39 11.37
C VAL A 49 8.11 12.46 10.50
N VAL A 50 9.28 12.59 11.12
CA VAL A 50 10.57 12.29 10.52
C VAL A 50 10.79 10.78 10.55
N LEU A 51 11.08 10.19 9.39
CA LEU A 51 11.29 8.76 9.22
C LEU A 51 12.78 8.43 9.28
N GLN A 52 13.12 7.42 10.08
CA GLN A 52 14.45 6.79 10.19
C GLN A 52 15.56 7.77 10.63
N TRP A 53 16.61 7.26 11.26
CA TRP A 53 17.79 8.04 11.64
C TRP A 53 17.43 9.35 12.36
N SER A 54 16.41 9.31 13.23
CA SER A 54 15.86 10.49 13.89
C SER A 54 16.91 11.18 14.77
N GLU A 55 17.88 10.43 15.30
CA GLU A 55 19.05 10.94 16.02
C GLU A 55 20.00 11.78 15.14
N ARG A 56 19.94 11.65 13.82
CA ARG A 56 20.79 12.38 12.85
C ARG A 56 20.13 13.61 12.22
N VAL A 57 18.97 14.04 12.73
CA VAL A 57 18.34 15.29 12.30
C VAL A 57 19.18 16.47 12.80
N PRO A 58 19.69 17.34 11.90
CA PRO A 58 20.54 18.45 12.31
C PRO A 58 19.72 19.51 13.06
N MET A 59 20.29 20.05 14.13
CA MET A 59 19.65 21.04 15.02
C MET A 59 20.41 22.37 15.10
N THR A 60 21.49 22.50 14.33
CA THR A 60 22.31 23.70 14.26
C THR A 60 22.72 23.99 12.83
N PRO A 61 22.99 25.27 12.46
CA PRO A 61 23.42 25.62 11.10
C PRO A 61 24.66 24.85 10.63
N GLY A 62 25.64 24.61 11.51
CA GLY A 62 26.83 23.83 11.18
C GLY A 62 26.51 22.38 10.80
N THR A 63 25.64 21.73 11.57
CA THR A 63 25.20 20.36 11.28
C THR A 63 24.33 20.27 10.02
N GLU A 64 23.57 21.32 9.68
CA GLU A 64 22.79 21.37 8.44
C GLU A 64 23.67 21.40 7.20
N GLN A 65 24.77 22.15 7.23
CA GLN A 65 25.72 22.25 6.12
C GLN A 65 26.46 20.93 5.85
N MET A 66 26.73 20.15 6.89
CA MET A 66 27.41 18.86 6.78
C MET A 66 26.45 17.71 6.41
N LYS A 67 25.13 17.95 6.41
CA LYS A 67 24.14 16.90 6.16
C LYS A 67 24.10 16.55 4.67
N ALA A 68 24.70 15.41 4.32
CA ALA A 68 24.71 14.89 2.95
C ALA A 68 23.44 14.08 2.60
N ASP A 69 22.94 13.31 3.57
CA ASP A 69 21.78 12.43 3.39
C ASP A 69 20.45 13.18 3.47
N ASP A 70 19.47 12.68 2.73
CA ASP A 70 18.11 13.20 2.74
C ASP A 70 17.41 12.89 4.08
N ILE A 71 16.45 13.74 4.48
CA ILE A 71 15.53 13.47 5.60
C ILE A 71 14.15 13.13 5.05
N ASP A 72 13.75 11.87 5.22
CA ASP A 72 12.44 11.39 4.79
C ASP A 72 11.36 11.74 5.81
N HIS A 73 10.19 12.17 5.34
CA HIS A 73 9.04 12.51 6.16
C HIS A 73 7.81 11.75 5.71
N LEU A 74 6.98 11.33 6.67
CA LEU A 74 5.60 10.91 6.40
C LEU A 74 4.66 12.01 6.86
N VAL A 75 3.68 12.36 6.02
CA VAL A 75 2.73 13.46 6.26
C VAL A 75 1.31 13.00 5.98
N ALA A 76 0.33 13.54 6.69
CA ALA A 76 -1.07 13.36 6.32
C ALA A 76 -1.35 13.96 4.93
N ASP A 77 -2.14 13.23 4.14
CA ASP A 77 -2.57 13.59 2.79
C ASP A 77 -3.09 15.03 2.63
N ARG A 78 -3.79 15.54 3.66
CA ARG A 78 -4.40 16.88 3.67
C ARG A 78 -3.39 18.01 3.90
N ASP A 79 -2.24 17.70 4.51
CA ASP A 79 -1.30 18.71 4.98
C ASP A 79 -0.14 18.96 4.01
N MET A 80 -0.04 18.20 2.92
CA MET A 80 1.03 18.36 1.90
C MET A 80 1.19 19.80 1.40
N ARG A 81 0.08 20.53 1.19
CA ARG A 81 0.16 21.95 0.77
C ARG A 81 0.66 22.87 1.87
N ARG A 82 0.34 22.58 3.14
CA ARG A 82 0.82 23.37 4.28
C ARG A 82 2.32 23.18 4.46
N VAL A 83 2.81 21.95 4.34
CA VAL A 83 4.24 21.63 4.35
C VAL A 83 4.99 22.41 3.26
N MET A 84 4.47 22.42 2.02
CA MET A 84 5.07 23.20 0.93
C MET A 84 5.19 24.69 1.26
N SER A 85 4.13 25.30 1.80
CA SER A 85 4.12 26.71 2.17
C SER A 85 5.10 27.01 3.29
N ILE A 86 5.17 26.16 4.32
CA ILE A 86 6.08 26.34 5.45
C ILE A 86 7.53 26.14 5.00
N ALA A 87 7.83 25.10 4.20
CA ALA A 87 9.16 24.88 3.65
C ALA A 87 9.65 26.05 2.78
N ALA A 88 8.74 26.78 2.13
CA ALA A 88 9.10 27.97 1.36
C ALA A 88 9.61 29.13 2.23
N CYS A 89 9.16 29.21 3.49
CA CYS A 89 9.59 30.21 4.46
C CYS A 89 10.95 29.88 5.10
N HIS A 90 11.43 28.65 4.94
CA HIS A 90 12.66 28.14 5.57
C HIS A 90 13.64 27.57 4.52
N PRO A 91 14.07 28.33 3.50
CA PRO A 91 14.98 27.80 2.48
C PRO A 91 16.36 27.49 3.06
N GLY A 92 16.97 26.36 2.68
CA GLY A 92 18.32 26.01 3.13
C GLY A 92 18.90 24.75 2.48
N PRO A 93 20.04 24.23 2.97
CA PRO A 93 20.80 23.20 2.27
C PRO A 93 20.25 21.79 2.44
N VAL A 94 19.43 21.54 3.47
CA VAL A 94 19.03 20.17 3.83
C VAL A 94 17.93 19.67 2.91
N LYS A 95 18.20 18.52 2.28
CA LYS A 95 17.23 17.84 1.42
C LYS A 95 16.19 17.12 2.28
N THR A 96 14.92 17.40 2.04
CA THR A 96 13.79 16.81 2.76
C THR A 96 12.78 16.23 1.77
N ASP A 97 12.46 14.95 1.93
CA ASP A 97 11.52 14.21 1.07
C ASP A 97 10.21 13.97 1.82
N TYR A 98 9.06 14.13 1.15
CA TYR A 98 7.74 14.06 1.80
C TYR A 98 6.82 13.03 1.14
N TYR A 99 6.56 11.95 1.87
CA TYR A 99 5.60 10.92 1.50
C TYR A 99 4.27 11.16 2.21
N SER A 100 3.17 10.81 1.57
CA SER A 100 1.83 10.93 2.16
C SER A 100 1.21 9.55 2.37
N VAL A 101 0.28 9.43 3.34
CA VAL A 101 -0.47 8.20 3.65
C VAL A 101 -1.01 7.49 2.40
N GLY A 102 -1.68 8.23 1.50
CA GLY A 102 -2.29 7.68 0.29
C GLY A 102 -1.37 7.64 -0.93
N GLY A 103 -0.10 8.06 -0.81
CA GLY A 103 0.78 8.25 -1.97
C GLY A 103 0.18 9.20 -3.02
N ARG A 104 -0.30 10.37 -2.60
CA ARG A 104 -0.89 11.37 -3.52
C ARG A 104 0.16 11.89 -4.51
N ARG A 105 -0.31 12.57 -5.56
CA ARG A 105 0.56 13.17 -6.56
C ARG A 105 1.56 14.11 -5.89
N GLY A 106 2.85 13.87 -6.14
CA GLY A 106 3.94 14.63 -5.53
C GLY A 106 4.37 14.11 -4.16
N SER A 107 3.84 12.98 -3.68
CA SER A 107 4.16 12.40 -2.37
C SER A 107 4.11 10.87 -2.36
N SER A 108 4.29 10.26 -3.54
CA SER A 108 4.30 8.80 -3.72
C SER A 108 5.70 8.26 -3.93
N TYR A 109 6.00 7.11 -3.33
CA TYR A 109 7.15 6.30 -3.66
C TYR A 109 6.94 5.62 -5.01
N LYS A 110 7.41 6.26 -6.09
CA LYS A 110 7.31 5.73 -7.47
C LYS A 110 5.89 5.23 -7.82
N SER A 111 4.90 6.11 -7.69
CA SER A 111 3.47 5.84 -7.91
C SER A 111 2.74 4.98 -6.88
N LEU A 112 3.41 4.50 -5.82
CA LEU A 112 2.76 3.81 -4.71
C LEU A 112 2.95 4.57 -3.38
N PRO A 113 2.09 4.36 -2.37
CA PRO A 113 2.36 4.79 -1.01
C PRO A 113 3.70 4.24 -0.49
N TYR A 114 4.42 5.00 0.33
CA TYR A 114 5.70 4.58 0.91
C TYR A 114 5.53 3.44 1.93
N TYR A 115 4.48 3.53 2.75
CA TYR A 115 3.97 2.43 3.57
C TYR A 115 2.55 2.11 3.13
N MET A 116 2.08 0.90 3.41
CA MET A 116 0.65 0.61 3.30
C MET A 116 -0.16 1.65 4.10
N PRO A 117 -1.26 2.22 3.56
CA PRO A 117 -1.97 3.34 4.19
C PRO A 117 -2.33 3.15 5.67
N LYS A 118 -2.75 1.95 6.08
CA LYS A 118 -3.07 1.63 7.49
C LYS A 118 -1.83 1.75 8.39
N LEU A 119 -0.66 1.33 7.92
CA LEU A 119 0.61 1.46 8.66
C LEU A 119 1.06 2.93 8.69
N ALA A 120 0.95 3.64 7.58
CA ALA A 120 1.27 5.07 7.53
C ALA A 120 0.39 5.87 8.51
N GLN A 121 -0.91 5.59 8.55
CA GLN A 121 -1.84 6.25 9.47
C GLN A 121 -1.49 5.91 10.93
N ARG A 122 -1.22 4.64 11.23
CA ARG A 122 -0.75 4.20 12.56
C ARG A 122 0.48 4.97 13.03
N ILE A 123 1.50 5.12 12.18
CA ILE A 123 2.73 5.87 12.49
C ILE A 123 2.40 7.33 12.83
N LEU A 124 1.51 7.97 12.07
CA LEU A 124 1.12 9.37 12.31
C LEU A 124 0.28 9.52 13.59
N ASP A 125 -0.61 8.59 13.87
CA ASP A 125 -1.50 8.62 15.04
C ASP A 125 -0.71 8.38 16.34
N ALA A 126 0.27 7.47 16.30
CA ALA A 126 1.12 7.11 17.45
C ALA A 126 2.43 7.92 17.53
N ARG A 127 2.55 9.01 16.75
CA ARG A 127 3.78 9.81 16.73
C ARG A 127 4.10 10.41 18.10
N MET A 128 5.39 10.52 18.39
CA MET A 128 5.91 11.12 19.62
C MET A 128 6.71 12.37 19.31
N LEU A 129 6.59 13.38 20.18
CA LEU A 129 7.42 14.58 20.10
C LEU A 129 8.81 14.23 20.63
N ASP A 130 9.82 14.34 19.77
CA ASP A 130 11.22 14.26 20.17
C ASP A 130 11.58 15.52 20.99
N PRO A 131 12.41 15.40 22.04
CA PRO A 131 12.83 16.56 22.86
C PRO A 131 13.45 17.72 22.07
N ARG A 132 13.97 17.44 20.87
CA ARG A 132 14.52 18.45 19.95
C ARG A 132 13.45 19.23 19.16
N GLY A 133 12.17 18.92 19.31
CA GLY A 133 11.05 19.72 18.82
C GLY A 133 10.40 19.25 17.51
N PHE A 134 10.63 18.01 17.07
CA PHE A 134 10.00 17.43 15.90
C PHE A 134 9.32 16.10 16.22
N PHE A 135 8.35 15.68 15.40
CA PHE A 135 7.69 14.38 15.60
C PHE A 135 8.45 13.23 14.94
N ARG A 136 8.51 12.09 15.62
CA ARG A 136 9.04 10.80 15.14
C ARG A 136 8.03 9.68 15.42
N PRO A 137 8.15 8.49 14.78
CA PRO A 137 7.34 7.34 15.15
C PRO A 137 7.55 6.95 16.62
N SER A 138 6.58 6.24 17.21
CA SER A 138 6.79 5.56 18.50
C SER A 138 7.95 4.55 18.40
N PRO A 139 8.65 4.19 19.50
CA PRO A 139 9.78 3.25 19.45
C PRO A 139 9.47 1.95 18.69
N ARG A 140 8.32 1.33 18.96
CA ARG A 140 7.89 0.11 18.27
C ARG A 140 7.60 0.34 16.79
N ASP A 141 6.91 1.42 16.45
CA ASP A 141 6.60 1.70 15.04
C ASP A 141 7.86 2.14 14.26
N GLU A 142 8.83 2.79 14.90
CA GLU A 142 10.12 3.15 14.29
C GLU A 142 10.92 1.89 13.96
N PHE A 143 10.99 0.92 14.89
CA PHE A 143 11.61 -0.37 14.66
C PHE A 143 10.97 -1.11 13.47
N PHE A 144 9.65 -1.28 13.46
CA PHE A 144 8.98 -1.98 12.36
C PHE A 144 9.04 -1.20 11.03
N ALA A 145 8.95 0.12 11.06
CA ALA A 145 9.09 0.97 9.87
C ALA A 145 10.50 0.88 9.27
N PHE A 146 11.53 0.74 10.11
CA PHE A 146 12.90 0.52 9.69
C PHE A 146 13.09 -0.88 9.11
N ALA A 147 12.62 -1.93 9.81
CA ALA A 147 12.65 -3.30 9.29
C ALA A 147 11.91 -3.44 7.94
N TYR A 148 10.75 -2.79 7.80
CA TYR A 148 10.01 -2.68 6.54
C TYR A 148 10.86 -2.02 5.44
N HIS A 149 11.55 -0.91 5.77
CA HIS A 149 12.42 -0.22 4.83
C HIS A 149 13.58 -1.11 4.36
N LEU A 150 14.23 -1.82 5.27
CA LEU A 150 15.29 -2.78 4.93
C LEU A 150 14.77 -3.89 4.01
N CYS A 151 13.64 -4.50 4.39
CA CYS A 151 13.04 -5.63 3.69
C CYS A 151 12.55 -5.26 2.27
N TYR A 152 11.81 -4.17 2.14
CA TYR A 152 11.05 -3.87 0.91
C TYR A 152 11.61 -2.71 0.09
N HIS A 153 12.20 -1.69 0.71
CA HIS A 153 12.75 -0.53 -0.03
C HIS A 153 14.21 -0.73 -0.43
N LYS A 154 15.04 -1.25 0.49
CA LYS A 154 16.46 -1.51 0.24
C LYS A 154 16.69 -2.91 -0.32
N GLY A 155 16.05 -3.93 0.25
CA GLY A 155 16.34 -5.33 -0.07
C GLY A 155 17.82 -5.63 0.19
N LEU A 156 18.46 -6.37 -0.73
CA LEU A 156 19.88 -6.75 -0.62
C LEU A 156 20.84 -5.55 -0.56
N SER A 157 20.42 -4.36 -1.03
CA SER A 157 21.23 -3.14 -0.88
C SER A 157 21.31 -2.59 0.54
N SER A 158 20.62 -3.22 1.50
CA SER A 158 20.82 -2.97 2.94
C SER A 158 22.10 -3.61 3.49
N GLY A 159 22.69 -4.57 2.77
CA GLY A 159 23.80 -5.39 3.25
C GLY A 159 23.38 -6.60 4.09
N LEU A 160 22.09 -6.74 4.44
CA LEU A 160 21.58 -7.94 5.13
C LEU A 160 21.47 -9.11 4.14
N GLU A 161 21.83 -10.30 4.62
CA GLU A 161 21.65 -11.54 3.86
C GLU A 161 20.18 -11.74 3.46
N GLY A 162 19.95 -12.25 2.26
CA GLY A 162 18.59 -12.51 1.77
C GLY A 162 17.84 -13.59 2.57
N GLY A 163 18.55 -14.62 3.05
CA GLY A 163 17.96 -15.75 3.77
C GLY A 163 17.08 -16.67 2.91
N LEU A 164 17.14 -16.56 1.57
CA LEU A 164 16.43 -17.41 0.63
C LEU A 164 17.39 -17.98 -0.42
N PRO A 165 17.23 -19.25 -0.86
CA PRO A 165 18.18 -19.89 -1.79
C PRO A 165 18.39 -19.17 -3.13
N ALA A 166 17.37 -18.46 -3.61
CA ALA A 166 17.43 -17.73 -4.89
C ALA A 166 18.08 -16.33 -4.77
N CYS A 167 18.45 -15.90 -3.55
CA CYS A 167 19.12 -14.62 -3.36
C CYS A 167 20.62 -14.77 -3.63
N PRO A 168 21.24 -13.84 -4.38
CA PRO A 168 22.70 -13.80 -4.48
C PRO A 168 23.31 -13.50 -3.10
N PRO A 169 24.54 -13.98 -2.83
CA PRO A 169 25.26 -13.63 -1.62
C PRO A 169 25.52 -12.12 -1.57
N THR A 170 25.50 -11.56 -0.36
CA THR A 170 25.76 -10.15 -0.13
C THR A 170 27.25 -9.92 0.07
N ASN A 171 27.93 -9.34 -0.92
CA ASN A 171 29.35 -8.98 -0.80
C ASN A 171 29.57 -7.62 -0.11
N GLN A 172 28.52 -7.00 0.45
CA GLN A 172 28.58 -5.68 1.06
C GLN A 172 28.57 -5.80 2.59
N THR A 173 29.72 -5.58 3.21
CA THR A 173 29.82 -5.31 4.64
C THR A 173 29.30 -3.91 4.93
N MET A 174 28.05 -3.80 5.38
CA MET A 174 27.47 -2.55 5.87
C MET A 174 26.86 -2.77 7.26
N ALA A 175 27.75 -2.88 8.26
CA ALA A 175 27.42 -2.85 9.69
C ALA A 175 26.42 -1.76 10.14
N PRO A 176 26.28 -0.57 9.49
CA PRO A 176 25.39 0.48 9.99
C PRO A 176 23.90 0.11 10.04
N TYR A 177 23.36 -0.64 9.08
CA TYR A 177 21.93 -0.96 9.06
C TYR A 177 21.57 -2.05 10.06
N GLU A 178 22.39 -3.09 10.19
CA GLU A 178 22.16 -4.13 11.20
C GLU A 178 22.32 -3.57 12.61
N ALA A 179 23.38 -2.77 12.86
CA ALA A 179 23.58 -2.13 14.15
C ALA A 179 22.40 -1.22 14.52
N GLU A 180 21.90 -0.43 13.56
CA GLU A 180 20.73 0.43 13.78
C GLU A 180 19.46 -0.40 14.03
N LEU A 181 19.23 -1.48 13.27
CA LEU A 181 18.09 -2.38 13.48
C LEU A 181 18.11 -2.96 14.90
N ARG A 182 19.27 -3.42 15.37
CA ARG A 182 19.46 -3.95 16.74
C ARG A 182 19.24 -2.88 17.79
N ARG A 183 19.77 -1.67 17.58
CA ARG A 183 19.56 -0.52 18.48
C ARG A 183 18.07 -0.17 18.60
N LEU A 184 17.36 -0.13 17.46
CA LEU A 184 15.92 0.13 17.43
C LEU A 184 15.13 -0.99 18.10
N ALA A 185 15.52 -2.25 17.94
CA ALA A 185 14.89 -3.39 18.63
C ALA A 185 14.98 -3.22 20.16
N VAL A 186 16.16 -2.88 20.70
CA VAL A 186 16.35 -2.60 22.13
C VAL A 186 15.48 -1.40 22.57
N THR A 187 15.48 -0.32 21.79
CA THR A 187 14.68 0.88 22.10
C THR A 187 13.17 0.58 22.09
N ALA A 188 12.74 -0.37 21.25
CA ALA A 188 11.37 -0.83 21.13
C ALA A 188 10.98 -1.89 22.17
N GLU A 189 11.89 -2.27 23.08
CA GLU A 189 11.74 -3.39 24.02
C GLU A 189 11.31 -4.67 23.28
N PHE A 190 12.02 -4.95 22.17
CA PHE A 190 11.77 -6.07 21.29
C PHE A 190 12.86 -7.12 21.45
N ASP A 191 12.69 -8.01 22.42
CA ASP A 191 13.69 -9.01 22.81
C ASP A 191 13.87 -10.16 21.81
N SER A 192 12.96 -10.27 20.82
CA SER A 192 12.89 -11.42 19.90
C SER A 192 13.29 -11.06 18.46
N LEU A 193 14.38 -10.30 18.28
CA LEU A 193 14.94 -10.10 16.94
C LEU A 193 15.43 -11.47 16.39
N PRO A 194 15.11 -11.83 15.15
CA PRO A 194 15.61 -13.08 14.57
C PRO A 194 17.14 -13.08 14.46
N GLU A 195 17.76 -14.23 14.76
CA GLU A 195 19.20 -14.44 14.67
C GLU A 195 19.52 -15.59 13.68
N PRO A 196 20.29 -15.33 12.60
CA PRO A 196 20.74 -14.01 12.14
C PRO A 196 19.59 -13.17 11.53
N PRO A 197 19.67 -11.83 11.56
CA PRO A 197 18.63 -10.95 11.01
C PRO A 197 18.69 -10.88 9.47
N THR A 198 18.28 -11.95 8.81
CA THR A 198 18.15 -12.01 7.34
C THR A 198 16.90 -11.29 6.86
N LEU A 199 16.87 -10.81 5.60
CA LEU A 199 15.67 -10.20 5.01
C LEU A 199 14.45 -11.14 5.05
N SER A 200 14.65 -12.44 4.84
CA SER A 200 13.60 -13.46 4.99
C SER A 200 13.06 -13.52 6.42
N SER A 201 13.94 -13.55 7.43
CA SER A 201 13.52 -13.60 8.83
C SER A 201 12.79 -12.32 9.26
N LEU A 202 13.22 -11.16 8.75
CA LEU A 202 12.53 -9.88 8.96
C LEU A 202 11.17 -9.87 8.29
N HIS A 203 11.04 -10.43 7.08
CA HIS A 203 9.74 -10.59 6.45
C HIS A 203 8.78 -11.43 7.31
N ASP A 204 9.24 -12.59 7.80
CA ASP A 204 8.41 -13.47 8.62
C ASP A 204 8.00 -12.78 9.94
N MET A 205 8.90 -12.02 10.57
CA MET A 205 8.59 -11.17 11.71
C MET A 205 7.56 -10.09 11.35
N LEU A 206 7.78 -9.32 10.28
CA LEU A 206 6.84 -8.29 9.82
C LEU A 206 5.47 -8.90 9.52
N HIS A 207 5.40 -10.13 9.03
CA HIS A 207 4.14 -10.83 8.79
C HIS A 207 3.40 -11.11 10.11
N VAL A 208 4.09 -11.64 11.13
CA VAL A 208 3.51 -11.90 12.47
C VAL A 208 2.91 -10.63 13.08
N TYR A 209 3.59 -9.49 12.94
CA TYR A 209 3.15 -8.21 13.50
C TYR A 209 2.25 -7.38 12.57
N GLY A 210 1.87 -7.91 11.41
CA GLY A 210 0.94 -7.24 10.48
C GLY A 210 1.55 -6.06 9.70
N TRP A 211 2.86 -6.03 9.54
CA TRP A 211 3.61 -5.03 8.77
C TRP A 211 4.06 -5.50 7.39
N ALA A 212 4.01 -6.79 7.09
CA ALA A 212 4.46 -7.31 5.80
C ALA A 212 3.58 -6.82 4.65
N ILE A 213 4.21 -6.50 3.50
CA ILE A 213 3.44 -6.25 2.27
C ILE A 213 2.85 -7.57 1.74
N PRO A 214 1.60 -7.58 1.25
CA PRO A 214 0.98 -8.75 0.65
C PRO A 214 1.57 -9.07 -0.74
N ALA A 215 1.38 -10.31 -1.22
CA ALA A 215 1.97 -10.79 -2.47
C ALA A 215 1.56 -9.96 -3.70
N ASP A 216 0.31 -9.50 -3.73
CA ASP A 216 -0.22 -8.66 -4.81
C ASP A 216 0.46 -7.27 -4.87
N LEU A 217 0.96 -6.78 -3.74
CA LEU A 217 1.79 -5.57 -3.67
C LEU A 217 3.23 -5.87 -4.07
N MET A 218 3.79 -7.01 -3.65
CA MET A 218 5.13 -7.43 -4.07
C MET A 218 5.23 -7.44 -5.60
N THR A 219 4.28 -8.05 -6.30
CA THR A 219 4.21 -8.12 -7.77
C THR A 219 4.29 -6.75 -8.44
N ARG A 220 3.68 -5.73 -7.84
CA ARG A 220 3.60 -4.37 -8.39
C ARG A 220 4.58 -3.39 -7.75
N TRP A 221 5.46 -3.87 -6.87
CA TRP A 221 6.33 -3.00 -6.10
C TRP A 221 7.28 -2.23 -7.03
N PRO A 222 7.45 -0.91 -6.86
CA PRO A 222 8.05 -0.08 -7.91
C PRO A 222 9.56 -0.31 -8.09
N LYS A 223 10.21 -0.92 -7.10
CA LYS A 223 11.62 -1.27 -7.12
C LYS A 223 11.73 -2.79 -6.96
N ARG A 224 11.75 -3.51 -8.09
CA ARG A 224 12.05 -4.94 -8.11
C ARG A 224 13.53 -5.16 -7.77
N HIS A 225 13.80 -6.20 -7.00
CA HIS A 225 15.13 -6.66 -6.63
C HIS A 225 15.07 -8.15 -6.32
N ALA A 226 16.22 -8.84 -6.40
CA ALA A 226 16.29 -10.29 -6.35
C ALA A 226 15.66 -10.89 -5.08
N PHE A 227 15.76 -10.21 -3.93
CA PHE A 227 15.09 -10.67 -2.71
C PHE A 227 13.57 -10.66 -2.84
N LEU A 228 12.98 -9.60 -3.41
CA LEU A 228 11.52 -9.54 -3.60
C LEU A 228 11.03 -10.58 -4.62
N ASP A 229 11.81 -10.86 -5.66
CA ASP A 229 11.50 -11.92 -6.63
C ASP A 229 11.52 -13.31 -5.96
N ALA A 230 12.55 -13.58 -5.14
CA ALA A 230 12.68 -14.81 -4.37
C ALA A 230 11.57 -14.96 -3.32
N LEU A 231 11.23 -13.87 -2.64
CA LEU A 231 10.16 -13.83 -1.64
C LEU A 231 8.79 -14.10 -2.28
N LEU A 232 8.46 -13.44 -3.38
CA LEU A 232 7.22 -13.69 -4.12
C LEU A 232 7.10 -15.16 -4.54
N SER A 233 8.20 -15.75 -5.02
CA SER A 233 8.23 -17.17 -5.37
C SER A 233 8.02 -18.09 -4.17
N ARG A 234 8.54 -17.72 -2.99
CA ARG A 234 8.32 -18.45 -1.73
C ARG A 234 6.85 -18.39 -1.31
N GLU A 235 6.25 -17.21 -1.34
CA GLU A 235 4.84 -17.04 -0.96
C GLU A 235 3.91 -17.76 -1.94
N ALA A 236 4.18 -17.72 -3.24
CA ALA A 236 3.44 -18.51 -4.22
C ALA A 236 3.52 -20.02 -3.94
N LYS A 237 4.71 -20.55 -3.63
CA LYS A 237 4.89 -21.96 -3.25
C LYS A 237 4.13 -22.33 -1.97
N ARG A 238 4.12 -21.44 -0.96
CA ARG A 238 3.35 -21.65 0.28
C ARG A 238 1.83 -21.70 0.01
N ALA A 239 1.35 -20.86 -0.89
CA ALA A 239 -0.05 -20.79 -1.27
C ALA A 239 -0.47 -21.82 -2.33
N GLN A 240 0.45 -22.65 -2.86
CA GLN A 240 0.21 -23.50 -4.03
C GLN A 240 -1.07 -24.35 -3.95
N PRO A 241 -1.38 -25.05 -2.83
CA PRO A 241 -2.63 -25.83 -2.75
C PRO A 241 -3.89 -24.99 -2.94
N LEU A 242 -3.89 -23.74 -2.47
CA LEU A 242 -5.00 -22.82 -2.71
C LEU A 242 -4.97 -22.25 -4.13
N ILE A 243 -3.79 -21.96 -4.68
CA ILE A 243 -3.66 -21.49 -6.07
C ILE A 243 -4.23 -22.53 -7.04
N ASP A 244 -3.94 -23.81 -6.80
CA ASP A 244 -4.45 -24.92 -7.62
C ASP A 244 -5.98 -25.01 -7.51
N ALA A 245 -6.53 -24.90 -6.29
CA ALA A 245 -7.97 -24.85 -6.07
C ALA A 245 -8.62 -23.60 -6.71
N ALA A 246 -7.88 -22.48 -6.79
CA ALA A 246 -8.34 -21.21 -7.35
C ALA A 246 -8.35 -21.12 -8.87
N GLN A 247 -7.81 -22.12 -9.57
CA GLN A 247 -7.85 -22.15 -11.03
C GLN A 247 -9.29 -22.11 -11.55
N GLY A 248 -9.54 -21.28 -12.56
CA GLY A 248 -10.88 -21.09 -13.14
C GLY A 248 -11.89 -20.37 -12.23
N HIS A 249 -11.42 -19.68 -11.18
CA HIS A 249 -12.27 -18.93 -10.26
C HIS A 249 -11.83 -17.48 -10.15
N THR A 250 -12.82 -16.61 -10.04
CA THR A 250 -12.67 -15.17 -9.93
C THR A 250 -13.39 -14.67 -8.70
N ILE A 251 -12.76 -13.76 -7.96
CA ILE A 251 -13.45 -13.02 -6.90
C ILE A 251 -13.64 -11.57 -7.33
N PHE A 252 -14.89 -11.12 -7.30
CA PHE A 252 -15.23 -9.70 -7.32
C PHE A 252 -15.42 -9.18 -5.90
N VAL A 253 -14.99 -7.94 -5.68
CA VAL A 253 -15.15 -7.24 -4.41
C VAL A 253 -15.87 -5.93 -4.68
N LEU A 254 -17.13 -5.85 -4.24
CA LEU A 254 -17.87 -4.59 -4.19
C LEU A 254 -17.42 -3.81 -2.95
N ARG A 255 -17.43 -2.50 -3.08
CA ARG A 255 -16.89 -1.55 -2.11
C ARG A 255 -17.98 -0.71 -1.48
N GLU A 256 -17.61 0.05 -0.45
CA GLU A 256 -18.48 1.04 0.19
C GLU A 256 -19.03 2.10 -0.76
N ASP A 257 -18.39 2.35 -1.92
CA ASP A 257 -18.94 3.26 -2.94
C ASP A 257 -19.96 2.60 -3.89
N CYS A 258 -20.29 1.32 -3.67
CA CYS A 258 -21.47 0.59 -4.16
C CYS A 258 -22.51 0.53 -3.04
N ASP A 259 -23.05 1.70 -2.67
CA ASP A 259 -23.67 1.99 -1.36
C ASP A 259 -25.18 1.76 -1.27
N THR A 260 -25.82 1.32 -2.35
CA THR A 260 -27.28 1.11 -2.40
C THR A 260 -27.60 -0.26 -2.95
N THR A 261 -28.76 -0.79 -2.56
CA THR A 261 -29.22 -2.12 -2.99
C THR A 261 -29.38 -2.19 -4.51
N GLU A 262 -29.84 -1.12 -5.15
CA GLU A 262 -30.03 -1.04 -6.60
C GLU A 262 -28.69 -1.11 -7.34
N LEU A 263 -27.66 -0.42 -6.84
CA LEU A 263 -26.32 -0.46 -7.45
C LEU A 263 -25.62 -1.80 -7.22
N GLU A 264 -25.80 -2.42 -6.05
CA GLU A 264 -25.31 -3.77 -5.76
C GLU A 264 -25.97 -4.78 -6.72
N GLN A 265 -27.29 -4.75 -6.87
CA GLN A 265 -28.02 -5.64 -7.77
C GLN A 265 -27.61 -5.45 -9.24
N LEU A 266 -27.43 -4.20 -9.69
CA LEU A 266 -26.92 -3.91 -11.03
C LEU A 266 -25.51 -4.50 -11.24
N ALA A 267 -24.62 -4.35 -10.27
CA ALA A 267 -23.28 -4.93 -10.36
C ALA A 267 -23.34 -6.47 -10.41
N LEU A 268 -24.17 -7.09 -9.57
CA LEU A 268 -24.35 -8.54 -9.53
C LEU A 268 -24.95 -9.09 -10.83
N SER A 269 -25.96 -8.43 -11.41
CA SER A 269 -26.55 -8.86 -12.68
C SER A 269 -25.53 -8.84 -13.80
N MET A 270 -24.73 -7.78 -13.88
CA MET A 270 -23.67 -7.67 -14.90
C MET A 270 -22.51 -8.65 -14.69
N ILE A 271 -22.19 -9.02 -13.44
CA ILE A 271 -21.23 -10.11 -13.16
C ILE A 271 -21.79 -11.44 -13.70
N ALA A 272 -23.08 -11.72 -13.46
CA ALA A 272 -23.73 -12.95 -13.87
C ALA A 272 -23.82 -13.13 -15.41
N GLU A 273 -23.65 -12.06 -16.19
CA GLU A 273 -23.59 -12.14 -17.66
C GLU A 273 -22.35 -12.88 -18.18
N ARG A 274 -21.27 -12.94 -17.38
CA ARG A 274 -19.97 -13.51 -17.77
C ARG A 274 -19.44 -14.59 -16.84
N PHE A 275 -20.05 -14.73 -15.66
CA PHE A 275 -19.55 -15.58 -14.61
C PHE A 275 -20.69 -16.34 -13.94
N VAL A 276 -20.40 -17.56 -13.48
CA VAL A 276 -21.33 -18.30 -12.63
C VAL A 276 -21.07 -17.92 -11.18
N ILE A 277 -21.98 -17.17 -10.57
CA ILE A 277 -21.88 -16.80 -9.16
C ILE A 277 -22.10 -18.04 -8.29
N LEU A 278 -21.08 -18.42 -7.53
CA LEU A 278 -21.13 -19.54 -6.60
C LEU A 278 -21.57 -19.11 -5.20
N ARG A 279 -21.10 -17.94 -4.74
CA ARG A 279 -21.42 -17.41 -3.41
C ARG A 279 -21.32 -15.89 -3.37
N ILE A 280 -22.20 -15.28 -2.57
CA ILE A 280 -22.14 -13.86 -2.22
C ILE A 280 -21.96 -13.76 -0.71
N LEU A 281 -20.94 -13.03 -0.27
CA LEU A 281 -20.58 -12.84 1.12
C LEU A 281 -20.66 -11.35 1.47
N ARG A 282 -21.50 -11.01 2.44
CA ARG A 282 -21.48 -9.68 3.06
C ARG A 282 -20.46 -9.69 4.18
N LEU A 283 -19.50 -8.78 4.13
CA LEU A 283 -18.35 -8.79 5.02
C LEU A 283 -18.69 -8.13 6.36
N ASP A 284 -18.42 -8.84 7.45
CA ASP A 284 -18.39 -8.24 8.79
C ASP A 284 -17.15 -7.34 8.98
N SER A 285 -17.10 -6.59 10.08
CA SER A 285 -15.98 -5.67 10.37
C SER A 285 -14.62 -6.37 10.37
N ALA A 286 -14.53 -7.58 10.93
CA ALA A 286 -13.27 -8.33 11.02
C ALA A 286 -12.78 -8.79 9.63
N MET A 287 -13.68 -9.28 8.77
CA MET A 287 -13.37 -9.64 7.39
C MET A 287 -12.94 -8.43 6.59
N ARG A 288 -13.63 -7.30 6.75
CA ARG A 288 -13.29 -6.04 6.08
C ARG A 288 -11.89 -5.58 6.47
N ASP A 289 -11.57 -5.59 7.76
CA ASP A 289 -10.25 -5.21 8.26
C ASP A 289 -9.13 -6.11 7.73
N ARG A 290 -9.34 -7.43 7.71
CA ARG A 290 -8.37 -8.37 7.14
C ARG A 290 -8.19 -8.15 5.64
N LEU A 291 -9.27 -7.96 4.89
CA LEU A 291 -9.20 -7.78 3.44
C LEU A 291 -8.53 -6.44 3.08
N VAL A 292 -8.82 -5.36 3.82
CA VAL A 292 -8.13 -4.08 3.68
C VAL A 292 -6.64 -4.22 3.97
N ALA A 293 -6.26 -4.95 5.01
CA ALA A 293 -4.86 -5.08 5.41
C ALA A 293 -4.04 -6.00 4.49
N ARG A 294 -4.64 -7.05 3.93
CA ARG A 294 -3.92 -8.16 3.28
C ARG A 294 -4.06 -8.19 1.76
N THR A 295 -4.85 -7.31 1.15
CA THR A 295 -5.03 -7.31 -0.31
C THR A 295 -4.92 -5.90 -0.88
N ARG A 296 -4.70 -5.81 -2.19
CA ARG A 296 -4.55 -4.53 -2.92
C ARG A 296 -3.38 -3.70 -2.39
N GLY A 297 -2.39 -4.33 -1.77
CA GLY A 297 -1.30 -3.65 -1.08
C GLY A 297 -1.73 -2.67 -0.01
N GLY A 298 -2.87 -2.93 0.64
CA GLY A 298 -3.46 -2.00 1.60
C GLY A 298 -4.00 -0.71 0.97
N SER A 299 -3.90 -0.56 -0.35
CA SER A 299 -4.28 0.65 -1.07
C SER A 299 -5.72 0.56 -1.54
N TRP A 300 -6.61 0.65 -0.55
CA TRP A 300 -8.05 0.91 -0.73
C TRP A 300 -8.35 2.41 -0.75
N VAL A 301 -7.31 3.25 -0.90
CA VAL A 301 -7.41 4.70 -0.83
C VAL A 301 -7.83 5.28 -2.17
N GLU A 302 -8.94 6.01 -2.16
CA GLU A 302 -9.36 6.89 -3.23
C GLU A 302 -8.90 8.32 -2.99
N LYS A 303 -8.39 8.96 -4.05
CA LYS A 303 -7.76 10.29 -4.02
C LYS A 303 -8.56 11.37 -3.27
N ARG A 304 -9.89 11.27 -3.28
CA ARG A 304 -10.81 12.27 -2.69
C ARG A 304 -11.61 11.78 -1.50
N ARG A 305 -11.63 10.47 -1.23
CA ARG A 305 -12.51 9.85 -0.23
C ARG A 305 -11.75 9.13 0.88
N GLY A 306 -10.42 9.07 0.82
CA GLY A 306 -9.65 8.27 1.76
C GLY A 306 -9.86 6.79 1.47
N VAL A 307 -9.77 5.95 2.50
CA VAL A 307 -10.02 4.51 2.37
C VAL A 307 -11.49 4.26 2.02
N VAL A 308 -11.74 3.48 0.97
CA VAL A 308 -13.06 2.98 0.59
C VAL A 308 -13.01 1.47 0.72
N ALA A 309 -13.57 0.96 1.80
CA ALA A 309 -13.40 -0.43 2.21
C ALA A 309 -14.24 -1.39 1.34
N PRO A 310 -13.87 -2.68 1.28
CA PRO A 310 -14.72 -3.71 0.70
C PRO A 310 -15.95 -3.96 1.58
N THR A 311 -17.08 -4.32 0.96
CA THR A 311 -18.36 -4.59 1.63
C THR A 311 -18.95 -5.94 1.25
N VAL A 312 -18.85 -6.32 -0.02
CA VAL A 312 -19.38 -7.58 -0.53
C VAL A 312 -18.33 -8.30 -1.35
N VAL A 313 -18.17 -9.59 -1.12
CA VAL A 313 -17.35 -10.50 -1.92
C VAL A 313 -18.26 -11.42 -2.73
N VAL A 314 -18.01 -11.50 -4.03
CA VAL A 314 -18.73 -12.37 -4.96
C VAL A 314 -17.73 -13.38 -5.50
N ILE A 315 -17.93 -14.65 -5.15
CA ILE A 315 -17.09 -15.77 -5.57
C ILE A 315 -17.72 -16.38 -6.80
N CYS A 316 -16.97 -16.41 -7.89
CA CYS A 316 -17.43 -16.83 -9.20
C CYS A 316 -16.58 -17.96 -9.75
N ARG A 317 -17.22 -18.82 -10.56
CA ARG A 317 -16.53 -19.65 -11.55
C ARG A 317 -16.50 -18.92 -12.87
N ASP A 318 -15.36 -19.00 -13.54
CA ASP A 318 -15.17 -18.47 -14.88
C ASP A 318 -16.06 -19.24 -15.87
N ALA A 319 -16.59 -18.55 -16.88
CA ALA A 319 -17.31 -19.23 -17.97
C ALA A 319 -16.35 -20.14 -18.76
N GLU A 320 -16.88 -21.25 -19.28
CA GLU A 320 -16.08 -22.20 -20.09
C GLU A 320 -15.50 -21.55 -21.36
N ALA A 321 -16.20 -20.57 -21.93
CA ALA A 321 -15.74 -19.80 -23.07
C ALA A 321 -15.73 -18.30 -22.72
N PRO A 322 -14.62 -17.57 -23.02
CA PRO A 322 -14.53 -16.15 -22.76
C PRO A 322 -15.50 -15.38 -23.67
N GLY A 323 -16.13 -14.35 -23.12
CA GLY A 323 -16.95 -13.40 -23.87
C GLY A 323 -16.14 -12.49 -24.81
N PRO A 324 -16.82 -11.70 -25.67
CA PRO A 324 -16.18 -10.62 -26.41
C PRO A 324 -15.51 -9.65 -25.44
N ILE A 325 -14.31 -9.18 -25.82
CA ILE A 325 -13.54 -8.22 -25.04
C ILE A 325 -14.43 -7.00 -24.75
N PRO A 326 -14.75 -6.71 -23.47
CA PRO A 326 -15.77 -5.72 -23.11
C PRO A 326 -15.28 -4.27 -23.29
N VAL A 327 -14.06 -4.07 -23.78
CA VAL A 327 -13.44 -2.78 -24.04
C VAL A 327 -13.03 -2.64 -25.50
N LYS A 328 -13.08 -1.41 -26.03
CA LYS A 328 -12.53 -1.06 -27.35
C LYS A 328 -10.99 -1.11 -27.33
N MET A 329 -10.42 -2.31 -27.23
CA MET A 329 -8.98 -2.58 -27.28
C MET A 329 -8.73 -3.85 -28.09
N SER A 330 -7.68 -3.84 -28.92
CA SER A 330 -7.20 -5.06 -29.57
C SER A 330 -6.64 -6.04 -28.53
N ALA A 331 -6.62 -7.34 -28.87
CA ALA A 331 -6.05 -8.38 -28.02
C ALA A 331 -4.59 -8.08 -27.62
N GLU A 332 -3.75 -7.64 -28.56
CA GLU A 332 -2.36 -7.23 -28.30
C GLU A 332 -2.25 -6.11 -27.25
N LYS A 333 -3.15 -5.11 -27.33
CA LYS A 333 -3.16 -3.98 -26.39
C LYS A 333 -3.61 -4.44 -25.00
N VAL A 334 -4.48 -5.44 -24.93
CA VAL A 334 -4.88 -6.07 -23.66
C VAL A 334 -3.69 -6.81 -23.06
N THR A 335 -3.03 -7.70 -23.80
CA THR A 335 -1.87 -8.48 -23.33
C THR A 335 -0.75 -7.58 -22.83
N ARG A 336 -0.41 -6.52 -23.57
CA ARG A 336 0.63 -5.56 -23.14
C ARG A 336 0.24 -4.78 -21.88
N ARG A 337 -1.04 -4.47 -21.71
CA ARG A 337 -1.53 -3.63 -20.60
C ARG A 337 -1.83 -4.43 -19.34
N TYR A 338 -2.22 -5.70 -19.50
CA TYR A 338 -2.61 -6.60 -18.42
C TYR A 338 -1.91 -7.95 -18.57
N PRO A 339 -0.56 -7.98 -18.47
CA PRO A 339 0.23 -9.18 -18.73
C PRO A 339 -0.01 -10.32 -17.72
N HIS A 340 -0.64 -10.04 -16.57
CA HIS A 340 -0.90 -10.99 -15.49
C HIS A 340 -2.36 -11.48 -15.44
N LEU A 341 -3.18 -11.09 -16.41
CA LEU A 341 -4.60 -11.39 -16.43
C LEU A 341 -4.83 -12.82 -16.95
N SER A 342 -5.43 -13.68 -16.13
CA SER A 342 -5.74 -15.06 -16.54
C SER A 342 -7.01 -15.16 -17.41
N ASN A 343 -7.94 -14.22 -17.27
CA ASN A 343 -9.22 -14.22 -17.95
C ASN A 343 -9.61 -12.80 -18.41
N THR A 344 -9.84 -12.61 -19.71
CA THR A 344 -10.18 -11.30 -20.28
C THR A 344 -11.58 -10.81 -19.91
N ASP A 345 -12.51 -11.69 -19.51
CA ASP A 345 -13.85 -11.29 -19.07
C ASP A 345 -13.82 -10.46 -17.78
N LEU A 346 -12.73 -10.54 -17.01
CA LEU A 346 -12.47 -9.67 -15.86
C LEU A 346 -12.51 -8.17 -16.21
N LEU A 347 -12.32 -7.81 -17.48
CA LEU A 347 -12.41 -6.44 -17.95
C LEU A 347 -13.86 -5.89 -17.90
N ILE A 348 -14.88 -6.74 -17.71
CA ILE A 348 -16.28 -6.32 -17.52
C ILE A 348 -16.44 -5.38 -16.32
N LYS A 349 -15.51 -5.43 -15.34
CA LYS A 349 -15.45 -4.48 -14.21
C LYS A 349 -15.45 -3.02 -14.65
N ARG A 350 -14.98 -2.72 -15.86
CA ARG A 350 -15.01 -1.36 -16.43
C ARG A 350 -16.42 -0.96 -16.85
N ASN A 351 -17.16 -1.86 -17.50
CA ASN A 351 -18.54 -1.61 -17.92
C ASN A 351 -19.45 -1.53 -16.69
N ILE A 352 -19.23 -2.39 -15.69
CA ILE A 352 -19.92 -2.32 -14.39
C ILE A 352 -19.70 -0.96 -13.74
N ARG A 353 -18.45 -0.47 -13.68
CA ARG A 353 -18.14 0.86 -13.15
C ARG A 353 -18.90 1.95 -13.89
N ASP A 354 -18.89 1.92 -15.21
CA ASP A 354 -19.51 2.97 -16.01
C ASP A 354 -21.04 2.95 -15.86
N ALA A 355 -21.67 1.76 -15.82
CA ALA A 355 -23.11 1.59 -15.57
C ALA A 355 -23.53 2.05 -14.17
N VAL A 356 -22.79 1.64 -13.13
CA VAL A 356 -23.05 2.06 -11.74
C VAL A 356 -22.87 3.57 -11.59
N ASN A 357 -21.84 4.16 -12.19
CA ASN A 357 -21.66 5.62 -12.15
C ASN A 357 -22.77 6.38 -12.90
N ALA A 358 -23.28 5.83 -14.00
CA ALA A 358 -24.41 6.42 -14.71
C ALA A 358 -25.69 6.39 -13.85
N ALA A 359 -25.97 5.25 -13.21
CA ALA A 359 -27.12 5.08 -12.33
C ALA A 359 -27.03 5.93 -11.05
N ALA A 360 -25.84 6.07 -10.47
CA ALA A 360 -25.61 6.80 -9.22
C ALA A 360 -25.65 8.34 -9.35
N GLY A 361 -25.80 8.86 -10.57
CA GLY A 361 -25.83 10.29 -10.88
C GLY A 361 -24.44 10.97 -10.87
N PRO A 362 -24.38 12.29 -11.11
CA PRO A 362 -23.14 13.03 -11.40
C PRO A 362 -22.19 13.22 -10.20
N ARG A 363 -22.44 12.51 -9.08
CA ARG A 363 -21.49 12.51 -7.96
C ARG A 363 -20.17 11.92 -8.44
N GLN A 364 -19.07 12.40 -7.84
CA GLN A 364 -17.69 12.05 -8.20
C GLN A 364 -17.53 10.58 -8.64
N ARG A 365 -16.83 10.37 -9.76
CA ARG A 365 -16.59 9.03 -10.34
C ARG A 365 -16.08 8.04 -9.28
N ARG A 366 -16.83 6.96 -9.12
CA ARG A 366 -16.63 5.85 -8.18
C ARG A 366 -15.86 4.72 -8.84
N VAL A 367 -15.13 3.94 -8.04
CA VAL A 367 -14.42 2.75 -8.53
C VAL A 367 -15.24 1.48 -8.31
N VAL A 368 -16.09 1.44 -7.27
CA VAL A 368 -17.21 0.49 -7.05
C VAL A 368 -16.81 -0.97 -6.82
N ILE A 369 -16.01 -1.52 -7.72
CA ILE A 369 -15.72 -2.94 -7.85
C ILE A 369 -14.24 -3.18 -8.15
N HIS A 370 -13.68 -4.20 -7.50
CA HIS A 370 -12.41 -4.83 -7.84
C HIS A 370 -12.64 -6.29 -8.24
N ALA A 371 -11.67 -6.87 -8.94
CA ALA A 371 -11.65 -8.29 -9.28
C ALA A 371 -10.21 -8.78 -9.19
N THR A 372 -10.04 -10.02 -8.75
CA THR A 372 -8.74 -10.72 -8.75
C THR A 372 -8.28 -10.94 -10.18
N ASP A 373 -7.02 -10.63 -10.48
CA ASP A 373 -6.51 -10.72 -11.86
C ASP A 373 -6.03 -12.13 -12.25
N ASN A 374 -5.79 -13.02 -11.27
CA ASN A 374 -5.37 -14.42 -11.48
C ASN A 374 -5.67 -15.31 -10.25
N ALA A 375 -5.41 -16.62 -10.37
CA ALA A 375 -5.61 -17.61 -9.32
C ALA A 375 -4.83 -17.33 -8.03
N PHE A 376 -3.65 -16.70 -8.12
CA PHE A 376 -2.87 -16.36 -6.93
C PHE A 376 -3.53 -15.22 -6.15
N GLU A 377 -3.97 -14.15 -6.81
CA GLU A 377 -4.76 -13.10 -6.14
C GLU A 377 -6.08 -13.65 -5.57
N CYS A 378 -6.70 -14.62 -6.24
CA CYS A 378 -7.89 -15.32 -5.73
C CYS A 378 -7.59 -16.07 -4.42
N ALA A 379 -6.49 -16.85 -4.39
CA ALA A 379 -6.02 -17.54 -3.19
C ALA A 379 -5.73 -16.56 -2.04
N GLU A 380 -5.09 -15.42 -2.31
CA GLU A 380 -4.80 -14.39 -1.32
C GLU A 380 -6.08 -13.80 -0.70
N VAL A 381 -7.11 -13.56 -1.51
CA VAL A 381 -8.42 -13.10 -1.00
C VAL A 381 -9.06 -14.18 -0.11
N PHE A 382 -9.00 -15.45 -0.49
CA PHE A 382 -9.48 -16.56 0.36
C PHE A 382 -8.73 -16.62 1.71
N LEU A 383 -7.40 -16.49 1.69
CA LEU A 383 -6.57 -16.44 2.91
C LEU A 383 -6.93 -15.24 3.79
N ALA A 384 -7.21 -14.08 3.19
CA ALA A 384 -7.63 -12.90 3.93
C ALA A 384 -9.00 -13.09 4.59
N LEU A 385 -9.94 -13.73 3.91
CA LEU A 385 -11.31 -13.94 4.41
C LEU A 385 -11.40 -15.03 5.49
N PHE A 386 -10.77 -16.18 5.25
CA PHE A 386 -11.00 -17.41 6.02
C PHE A 386 -9.76 -17.91 6.78
N GLU A 387 -8.61 -17.27 6.60
CA GLU A 387 -7.36 -17.57 7.30
C GLU A 387 -7.01 -19.06 7.19
N LYS A 388 -6.82 -19.75 8.33
CA LYS A 388 -6.45 -21.17 8.38
C LYS A 388 -7.50 -22.10 7.75
N ARG A 389 -8.75 -21.64 7.56
CA ARG A 389 -9.84 -22.41 6.95
C ARG A 389 -9.96 -22.19 5.44
N ALA A 390 -9.11 -21.37 4.84
CA ALA A 390 -9.25 -20.94 3.45
C ALA A 390 -9.33 -22.09 2.45
N LEU A 391 -8.46 -23.11 2.56
CA LEU A 391 -8.51 -24.26 1.66
C LEU A 391 -9.81 -25.06 1.80
N SER A 392 -10.22 -25.37 3.03
CA SER A 392 -11.46 -26.12 3.29
C SER A 392 -12.71 -25.36 2.84
N GLU A 393 -12.77 -24.03 3.07
CA GLU A 393 -13.88 -23.19 2.63
C GLU A 393 -13.93 -23.10 1.12
N MET A 394 -12.77 -22.98 0.47
CA MET A 394 -12.67 -22.99 -0.98
C MET A 394 -13.21 -24.31 -1.54
N GLN A 395 -12.68 -25.45 -1.10
CA GLN A 395 -13.15 -26.76 -1.55
C GLN A 395 -14.65 -26.96 -1.32
N ALA A 396 -15.20 -26.49 -0.20
CA ALA A 396 -16.63 -26.55 0.08
C ALA A 396 -17.45 -25.71 -0.91
N ILE A 397 -17.05 -24.45 -1.17
CA ILE A 397 -17.75 -23.55 -2.10
C ILE A 397 -17.66 -24.08 -3.53
N LEU A 398 -16.50 -24.62 -3.93
CA LEU A 398 -16.25 -25.10 -5.28
C LEU A 398 -16.88 -26.47 -5.57
N GLY A 399 -16.99 -27.32 -4.55
CA GLY A 399 -17.62 -28.64 -4.62
C GLY A 399 -19.16 -28.60 -4.61
N CYS A 400 -19.78 -27.49 -4.20
CA CYS A 400 -21.22 -27.32 -4.31
C CYS A 400 -21.66 -27.22 -5.79
N ARG A 401 -22.56 -28.12 -6.22
CA ARG A 401 -23.37 -27.87 -7.42
C ARG A 401 -24.19 -26.59 -7.18
N VAL A 402 -24.15 -25.66 -8.14
CA VAL A 402 -24.77 -24.31 -8.11
C VAL A 402 -26.00 -24.28 -7.20
N ALA A 403 -25.80 -23.84 -5.95
CA ALA A 403 -26.88 -23.70 -5.00
C ALA A 403 -27.57 -22.36 -5.29
N ARG A 404 -28.90 -22.40 -5.48
CA ARG A 404 -29.74 -21.19 -5.56
C ARG A 404 -29.39 -20.26 -4.39
N THR A 405 -29.18 -18.99 -4.73
CA THR A 405 -28.82 -17.87 -3.85
C THR A 405 -29.44 -18.01 -2.45
N THR A 406 -28.67 -18.48 -1.48
CA THR A 406 -29.09 -18.49 -0.08
C THR A 406 -28.35 -17.34 0.62
N VAL A 407 -29.07 -16.25 0.88
CA VAL A 407 -28.59 -15.14 1.69
C VAL A 407 -28.52 -15.64 3.13
N LEU A 408 -27.32 -16.00 3.61
CA LEU A 408 -27.10 -16.26 5.03
C LEU A 408 -27.06 -14.90 5.75
N GLN A 409 -28.19 -14.51 6.34
CA GLN A 409 -28.22 -13.46 7.36
C GLN A 409 -27.54 -14.00 8.62
N GLY A 410 -26.46 -13.35 9.04
CA GLY A 410 -25.82 -13.63 10.33
C GLY A 410 -26.82 -13.37 11.46
N ARG A 411 -27.10 -14.41 12.26
CA ARG A 411 -27.80 -14.25 13.54
C ARG A 411 -26.87 -13.49 14.49
N GLY A 412 -27.24 -12.28 14.85
CA GLY A 412 -26.67 -11.60 16.01
C GLY A 412 -27.23 -12.18 17.32
N PRO A 413 -26.51 -12.00 18.45
CA PRO A 413 -27.15 -12.05 19.76
C PRO A 413 -28.17 -10.93 19.93
#